data_AF-A0A524HZX9-F1
#
_entry.id   AF-A0A524HZX9-F1
#
_cell.length_a   1.000
_cell.length_b   1.000
_cell.length_c   1.000
_cell.angle_alpha   90.00
_cell.angle_beta   90.00
_cell.angle_gamma   90.00
#
_symmetry.space_group_name_H-M   'P 1'
#
loop_
_entity.id
_entity.type
_entity.pdbx_description
1 polymer ?
#
loop_
_entity_poly.entity_id
_entity_poly.type
_entity_poly.pdbx_seq_one_letter_code
_entity_poly.pdbx_strand_id
1 'polypeptide(L)'
;REKRHQEFCLEAIEAGLVRSAHDLSEGGLAVALAECAFHGRKQIGCSITLEDSIRPDTLLFGETQSRILMTCRKKDLDTLRELARRKEVPARSIGETGGTEISVEHRGRKLLGLSVKKAFRAWKDALPDLFKVRI
;
A
#
# COMPACT_ATOMS: atom_id res chain seq x y z
N ARG A 1 -10.11 4.65 18.32
CA ARG A 1 -8.89 4.65 17.47
C ARG A 1 -9.27 4.53 15.99
N GLU A 2 -10.00 3.48 15.60
CA GLU A 2 -10.56 3.29 14.24
C GLU A 2 -11.34 4.50 13.72
N LYS A 3 -12.34 4.98 14.49
CA LYS A 3 -13.16 6.14 14.12
C LYS A 3 -12.34 7.36 13.67
N ARG A 4 -11.23 7.67 14.36
CA ARG A 4 -10.36 8.79 13.98
C ARG A 4 -9.64 8.58 12.66
N HIS A 5 -9.25 7.33 12.35
CA HIS A 5 -8.60 7.01 11.07
C HIS A 5 -9.59 7.14 9.91
N GLN A 6 -10.83 6.69 10.12
CA GLN A 6 -11.93 6.84 9.16
C GLN A 6 -12.28 8.31 8.92
N GLU A 7 -12.44 9.12 9.99
CA GLU A 7 -12.71 10.56 9.88
C GLU A 7 -11.57 11.31 9.18
N PHE A 8 -10.32 10.97 9.49
CA PHE A 8 -9.15 11.51 8.80
C PHE A 8 -9.17 11.16 7.31
N CYS A 9 -9.45 9.90 6.96
CA CYS A 9 -9.52 9.43 5.58
C CYS A 9 -10.58 10.20 4.78
N LEU A 10 -11.80 10.31 5.34
CA LEU A 10 -12.90 11.04 4.72
C LEU A 10 -12.55 12.51 4.49
N GLU A 11 -12.07 13.22 5.52
CA GLU A 11 -11.70 14.63 5.40
C GLU A 11 -10.58 14.86 4.38
N ALA A 12 -9.59 13.95 4.31
CA ALA A 12 -8.51 14.01 3.34
C ALA A 12 -8.99 13.80 1.90
N ILE A 13 -9.96 12.91 1.69
CA ILE A 13 -10.60 12.66 0.40
C ILE A 13 -11.45 13.86 -0.01
N GLU A 14 -12.29 14.37 0.88
CA GLU A 14 -13.17 15.53 0.65
C GLU A 14 -12.35 16.79 0.32
N ALA A 15 -11.19 16.97 0.95
CA ALA A 15 -10.25 18.05 0.66
C ALA A 15 -9.48 17.86 -0.67
N GLY A 16 -9.66 16.74 -1.38
CA GLY A 16 -9.00 16.47 -2.66
C GLY A 16 -7.50 16.16 -2.56
N LEU A 17 -7.01 15.83 -1.35
CA LEU A 17 -5.59 15.56 -1.08
C LEU A 17 -5.20 14.13 -1.49
N VAL A 18 -6.15 13.20 -1.46
CA VAL A 18 -5.93 11.76 -1.70
C VAL A 18 -6.13 11.40 -3.17
N ARG A 19 -5.24 10.57 -3.71
CA ARG A 19 -5.30 10.01 -5.08
C ARG A 19 -5.78 8.56 -5.10
N SER A 20 -5.45 7.80 -4.08
CA SER A 20 -6.00 6.48 -3.79
C SER A 20 -5.90 6.20 -2.30
N ALA A 21 -6.80 5.37 -1.79
CA ALA A 21 -6.77 4.84 -0.44
C ALA A 21 -7.12 3.35 -0.49
N HIS A 22 -6.42 2.53 0.29
CA HIS A 22 -6.63 1.09 0.40
C HIS A 22 -6.37 0.66 1.84
N ASP A 23 -7.23 -0.18 2.40
CA ASP A 23 -7.00 -0.73 3.74
C ASP A 23 -5.85 -1.74 3.73
N LEU A 24 -5.25 -1.97 4.90
CA LEU A 24 -4.37 -3.12 5.13
C LEU A 24 -5.18 -4.16 5.91
N SER A 25 -5.54 -5.23 5.22
CA SER A 25 -6.28 -6.36 5.76
C SER A 25 -5.47 -7.65 5.60
N GLU A 26 -6.01 -8.65 4.92
CA GLU A 26 -5.41 -9.98 4.78
C GLU A 26 -4.10 -9.89 3.96
N GLY A 27 -3.04 -10.54 4.46
CA GLY A 27 -1.71 -10.51 3.85
C GLY A 27 -0.92 -9.20 4.05
N GLY A 28 -1.49 -8.22 4.76
CA GLY A 28 -0.77 -7.04 5.25
C GLY A 28 -0.32 -6.05 4.17
N LEU A 29 0.77 -5.33 4.46
CA LEU A 29 1.28 -4.26 3.60
C LEU A 29 1.72 -4.77 2.22
N ALA A 30 2.35 -5.95 2.15
CA ALA A 30 2.84 -6.50 0.88
C ALA A 30 1.70 -6.77 -0.11
N VAL A 31 0.60 -7.36 0.37
CA VAL A 31 -0.58 -7.63 -0.45
C VAL A 31 -1.29 -6.32 -0.81
N ALA A 32 -1.49 -5.40 0.13
CA ALA A 32 -2.10 -4.10 -0.15
C ALA A 32 -1.33 -3.30 -1.23
N LEU A 33 0.01 -3.33 -1.20
CA LEU A 33 0.85 -2.71 -2.24
C LEU A 33 0.65 -3.37 -3.60
N ALA A 34 0.60 -4.71 -3.64
CA ALA A 34 0.37 -5.48 -4.84
C ALA A 34 -1.01 -5.20 -5.45
N GLU A 35 -2.07 -5.25 -4.65
CA GLU A 35 -3.43 -4.95 -5.10
C GLU A 35 -3.54 -3.53 -5.62
N CYS A 36 -2.96 -2.54 -4.93
CA CYS A 36 -2.90 -1.16 -5.41
C CYS A 36 -2.19 -1.06 -6.78
N ALA A 37 -1.12 -1.82 -7.00
CA ALA A 37 -0.36 -1.81 -8.25
C ALA A 37 -1.11 -2.46 -9.43
N PHE A 38 -2.06 -3.36 -9.13
CA PHE A 38 -2.86 -4.06 -10.15
C PHE A 38 -3.98 -3.20 -10.73
N HIS A 39 -4.44 -2.20 -9.95
CA HIS A 39 -5.58 -1.38 -10.33
C HIS A 39 -5.26 -0.40 -11.46
N GLY A 40 -6.25 -0.21 -12.33
CA GLY A 40 -6.18 0.71 -13.46
C GLY A 40 -5.52 0.15 -14.72
N ARG A 41 -5.67 0.86 -15.85
CA ARG A 41 -5.20 0.39 -17.17
C ARG A 41 -3.69 0.31 -17.31
N LYS A 42 -2.94 1.02 -16.46
CA LYS A 42 -1.49 1.23 -16.62
C LYS A 42 -0.62 0.42 -15.67
N GLN A 43 -1.18 -0.33 -14.72
CA GLN A 43 -0.44 -1.17 -13.75
C GLN A 43 0.83 -0.50 -13.21
N ILE A 44 0.70 0.29 -12.16
CA ILE A 44 1.77 1.18 -11.69
C ILE A 44 2.48 0.56 -10.50
N GLY A 45 3.81 0.47 -10.56
CA GLY A 45 4.65 -0.01 -9.46
C GLY A 45 4.78 0.98 -8.31
N CYS A 46 5.64 0.64 -7.36
CA CYS A 46 5.99 1.51 -6.25
C CYS A 46 7.38 1.16 -5.70
N SER A 47 8.01 2.16 -5.08
CA SER A 47 9.25 1.98 -4.33
C SER A 47 9.06 2.42 -2.90
N ILE A 48 9.19 1.48 -1.97
CA ILE A 48 8.92 1.64 -0.54
C ILE A 48 10.20 1.42 0.26
N THR A 49 10.45 2.29 1.24
CA THR A 49 11.57 2.18 2.19
C THR A 49 11.04 2.17 3.62
N LEU A 50 11.36 1.10 4.35
CA LEU A 50 10.99 0.89 5.75
C LEU A 50 12.25 0.93 6.61
N GLU A 51 12.14 1.47 7.83
CA GLU A 51 13.30 1.66 8.72
C GLU A 51 13.05 1.13 10.15
N ASP A 52 11.85 0.59 10.37
CA ASP A 52 11.37 0.12 11.66
C ASP A 52 12.27 -1.00 12.22
N SER A 53 12.34 -1.13 13.54
CA SER A 53 13.08 -2.22 14.21
C SER A 53 12.35 -3.56 14.22
N ILE A 54 11.14 -3.59 13.68
CA ILE A 54 10.31 -4.78 13.58
C ILE A 54 10.90 -5.73 12.53
N ARG A 55 10.69 -7.04 12.72
CA ARG A 55 11.12 -8.08 11.79
C ARG A 55 10.47 -7.87 10.40
N PRO A 56 11.22 -8.04 9.28
CA PRO A 56 10.74 -7.79 7.92
C PRO A 56 9.40 -8.45 7.54
N ASP A 57 9.23 -9.73 7.86
CA ASP A 57 8.02 -10.50 7.60
C ASP A 57 6.82 -9.95 8.37
N THR A 58 7.01 -9.52 9.62
CA THR A 58 5.96 -8.87 10.41
C THR A 58 5.60 -7.49 9.85
N LEU A 59 6.57 -6.74 9.30
CA LEU A 59 6.29 -5.47 8.63
C LEU A 59 5.47 -5.66 7.34
N LEU A 60 5.81 -6.69 6.56
CA LEU A 60 5.21 -6.94 5.25
C LEU A 60 3.86 -7.66 5.34
N PHE A 61 3.75 -8.68 6.19
CA PHE A 61 2.60 -9.58 6.25
C PHE A 61 1.84 -9.51 7.58
N GLY A 62 2.26 -8.64 8.51
CA GLY A 62 1.55 -8.44 9.76
C GLY A 62 0.19 -7.80 9.53
N GLU A 63 -0.86 -8.52 9.92
CA GLU A 63 -2.25 -8.07 9.85
C GLU A 63 -2.63 -7.34 11.13
N THR A 64 -2.92 -6.05 11.00
CA THR A 64 -3.28 -5.21 12.14
C THR A 64 -4.36 -4.23 11.71
N GLN A 65 -5.39 -4.08 12.55
CA GLN A 65 -6.53 -3.20 12.27
C GLN A 65 -6.15 -1.72 12.19
N SER A 66 -7.05 -0.91 11.62
CA SER A 66 -6.96 0.56 11.57
C SER A 66 -5.77 1.11 10.77
N ARG A 67 -5.41 0.48 9.65
CA ARG A 67 -4.33 0.95 8.76
C ARG A 67 -4.84 1.18 7.35
N ILE A 68 -4.46 2.32 6.79
CA ILE A 68 -4.86 2.75 5.45
C ILE A 68 -3.59 3.18 4.70
N LEU A 69 -3.35 2.57 3.55
CA LEU A 69 -2.37 3.02 2.58
C LEU A 69 -2.99 4.11 1.71
N MET A 70 -2.36 5.27 1.65
CA MET A 70 -2.84 6.39 0.84
C MET A 70 -1.76 6.90 -0.11
N THR A 71 -2.18 7.38 -1.27
CA THR A 71 -1.33 8.16 -2.18
C THR A 71 -1.84 9.59 -2.28
N CYS A 72 -0.94 10.54 -2.46
CA CYS A 72 -1.23 11.96 -2.70
C CYS A 72 -0.24 12.52 -3.73
N ARG A 73 -0.46 13.73 -4.24
CA ARG A 73 0.60 14.39 -5.02
C ARG A 73 1.68 14.89 -4.06
N LYS A 74 2.91 14.95 -4.53
CA LYS A 74 4.05 15.46 -3.74
C LYS A 74 3.79 16.83 -3.09
N LYS A 75 3.12 17.73 -3.80
CA LYS A 75 2.74 19.07 -3.31
C LYS A 75 1.71 19.06 -2.17
N ASP A 76 0.92 17.99 -2.04
CA ASP A 76 -0.17 17.86 -1.07
C ASP A 76 0.28 17.11 0.20
N LEU A 77 1.52 16.56 0.21
CA LEU A 77 2.03 15.70 1.27
C LEU A 77 2.10 16.39 2.63
N ASP A 78 2.59 17.63 2.69
CA ASP A 78 2.72 18.36 3.95
C ASP A 78 1.35 18.75 4.51
N THR A 79 0.40 19.14 3.64
CA THR A 79 -0.99 19.39 4.03
C THR A 79 -1.66 18.13 4.58
N LEU A 80 -1.43 16.97 3.95
CA LEU A 80 -1.97 15.70 4.44
C LEU A 80 -1.37 15.29 5.79
N ARG A 81 -0.06 15.51 5.99
CA ARG A 81 0.62 15.27 7.28
C ARG A 81 0.10 16.18 8.38
N GLU A 82 -0.14 17.45 8.07
CA GLU A 82 -0.73 18.41 9.01
C GLU A 82 -2.13 17.96 9.45
N LEU A 83 -2.96 17.56 8.49
CA LEU A 83 -4.30 17.03 8.76
C LEU A 83 -4.24 15.79 9.65
N ALA A 84 -3.32 14.85 9.39
CA ALA A 84 -3.12 13.66 10.21
C ALA A 84 -2.72 14.03 11.65
N ARG A 85 -1.80 15.00 11.81
CA ARG A 85 -1.38 15.49 13.14
C ARG A 85 -2.54 16.12 13.90
N ARG A 86 -3.33 16.99 13.25
CA ARG A 86 -4.52 17.62 13.84
C ARG A 86 -5.56 16.60 14.31
N LYS A 87 -5.68 15.47 13.60
CA LYS A 87 -6.61 14.38 13.93
C LYS A 87 -6.01 13.33 14.88
N GLU A 88 -4.76 13.53 15.34
CA GLU A 88 -4.03 12.58 16.17
C GLU A 88 -3.97 11.16 15.55
N VAL A 89 -3.76 11.12 14.22
CA VAL A 89 -3.58 9.89 13.44
C VAL A 89 -2.10 9.73 13.12
N PRO A 90 -1.44 8.64 13.57
CA PRO A 90 -0.07 8.34 13.17
C PRO A 90 0.00 8.14 11.65
N ALA A 91 0.78 8.95 10.96
CA ALA A 91 0.96 8.88 9.52
C ALA A 91 2.44 8.94 9.17
N ARG A 92 2.84 8.14 8.18
CA ARG A 92 4.22 8.07 7.69
C ARG A 92 4.21 8.00 6.17
N SER A 93 5.09 8.76 5.53
CA SER A 93 5.43 8.53 4.13
C SER A 93 6.42 7.37 4.06
N ILE A 94 6.10 6.38 3.25
CA ILE A 94 6.88 5.15 3.11
C ILE A 94 7.53 5.01 1.73
N GLY A 95 7.22 5.90 0.77
CA GLY A 95 7.74 5.78 -0.59
C GLY A 95 6.92 6.52 -1.63
N GLU A 96 7.13 6.17 -2.90
CA GLU A 96 6.50 6.79 -4.06
C GLU A 96 5.96 5.73 -5.04
N THR A 97 4.91 6.08 -5.80
CA THR A 97 4.39 5.24 -6.88
C THR A 97 5.10 5.55 -8.20
N GLY A 98 5.28 4.54 -9.04
CA GLY A 98 5.95 4.69 -10.32
C GLY A 98 6.61 3.40 -10.81
N GLY A 99 7.03 3.41 -12.08
CA GLY A 99 7.70 2.26 -12.69
C GLY A 99 6.79 1.04 -12.86
N THR A 100 7.43 -0.12 -13.04
CA THR A 100 6.77 -1.40 -13.36
C THR A 100 7.12 -2.51 -12.35
N GLU A 101 7.71 -2.15 -11.21
CA GLU A 101 8.13 -3.04 -10.14
C GLU A 101 7.51 -2.58 -8.81
N ILE A 102 7.15 -3.55 -7.97
CA ILE A 102 6.87 -3.35 -6.55
C ILE A 102 8.19 -3.64 -5.82
N SER A 103 8.84 -2.60 -5.32
CA SER A 103 10.11 -2.72 -4.58
C SER A 103 9.92 -2.30 -3.13
N VAL A 104 10.43 -3.13 -2.22
CA VAL A 104 10.47 -2.81 -0.79
C VAL A 104 11.89 -3.00 -0.28
N GLU A 105 12.41 -1.96 0.35
CA GLU A 105 13.69 -1.93 1.03
C GLU A 105 13.47 -1.79 2.55
N HIS A 106 14.29 -2.48 3.34
CA HIS A 106 14.32 -2.34 4.79
C HIS A 106 15.76 -2.13 5.25
N ARG A 107 16.04 -0.97 5.84
CA ARG A 107 17.36 -0.65 6.43
C ARG A 107 18.53 -0.88 5.46
N GLY A 108 18.42 -0.36 4.24
CA GLY A 108 19.47 -0.53 3.22
C GLY A 108 19.44 -1.87 2.47
N ARG A 109 18.52 -2.79 2.79
CA ARG A 109 18.44 -4.12 2.18
C ARG A 109 17.17 -4.30 1.38
N LYS A 110 17.29 -4.68 0.11
CA LYS A 110 16.15 -5.00 -0.75
C LYS A 110 15.47 -6.29 -0.26
N LEU A 111 14.23 -6.19 0.19
CA LEU A 111 13.41 -7.32 0.64
C LEU A 111 12.54 -7.88 -0.49
N LEU A 112 11.96 -6.98 -1.30
CA LEU A 112 11.06 -7.34 -2.40
C LEU A 112 11.48 -6.56 -3.65
N GLY A 113 11.44 -7.26 -4.79
CA GLY A 113 11.53 -6.67 -6.12
C GLY A 113 10.77 -7.55 -7.08
N LEU A 114 9.51 -7.19 -7.35
CA LEU A 114 8.62 -8.01 -8.16
C LEU A 114 7.98 -7.17 -9.25
N SER A 115 8.14 -7.58 -10.50
CA SER A 115 7.43 -6.95 -11.61
C SER A 115 5.92 -6.99 -11.37
N VAL A 116 5.25 -5.84 -11.54
CA VAL A 116 3.79 -5.71 -11.39
C VAL A 116 3.08 -6.72 -12.30
N LYS A 117 3.58 -6.91 -13.53
CA LYS A 117 3.03 -7.87 -14.49
C LYS A 117 3.11 -9.32 -13.98
N LYS A 118 4.22 -9.70 -13.34
CA LYS A 118 4.40 -11.05 -12.79
C LYS A 118 3.49 -11.26 -11.58
N ALA A 119 3.45 -10.29 -10.67
CA ALA A 119 2.57 -10.29 -9.51
C ALA A 119 1.09 -10.38 -9.92
N PHE A 120 0.68 -9.58 -10.90
CA PHE A 120 -0.69 -9.54 -11.40
C PHE A 120 -1.12 -10.88 -12.01
N ARG A 121 -0.25 -11.54 -12.79
CA ARG A 121 -0.55 -12.88 -13.34
C ARG A 121 -0.74 -13.90 -12.23
N ALA A 122 0.18 -13.95 -11.27
CA ALA A 122 0.08 -14.88 -10.14
C ALA A 122 -1.23 -14.68 -9.36
N TRP A 123 -1.65 -13.44 -9.16
CA TRP A 123 -2.92 -13.11 -8.50
C TRP A 123 -4.14 -13.44 -9.37
N LYS A 124 -4.14 -13.02 -10.64
CA LYS A 124 -5.28 -13.18 -11.57
C LYS A 124 -5.54 -14.64 -11.91
N ASP A 125 -4.49 -15.42 -12.11
CA ASP A 125 -4.58 -16.79 -12.61
C ASP A 125 -4.77 -17.81 -11.48
N ALA A 126 -4.62 -17.43 -10.20
CA ALA A 126 -4.74 -18.32 -9.05
C ALA A 126 -6.08 -19.09 -8.99
N LEU A 127 -7.21 -18.38 -9.11
CA LEU A 127 -8.54 -19.01 -9.12
C LEU A 127 -8.80 -19.78 -10.42
N PRO A 128 -8.60 -19.21 -11.63
CA PRO A 128 -8.73 -19.96 -12.87
C PRO A 128 -7.93 -21.26 -12.90
N ASP A 129 -6.69 -21.26 -12.42
CA ASP A 129 -5.84 -22.45 -12.39
C ASP A 129 -6.35 -23.52 -11.42
N LEU A 130 -6.97 -23.11 -10.30
CA LEU A 130 -7.60 -24.03 -9.36
C LEU A 130 -8.79 -24.77 -9.98
N PHE A 131 -9.56 -24.10 -10.85
CA PHE A 131 -10.75 -24.65 -11.49
C PHE A 131 -10.49 -25.30 -12.86
N LYS A 132 -9.24 -25.38 -13.32
CA LYS A 132 -8.90 -26.16 -14.52
C LYS A 132 -9.18 -27.63 -14.25
N VAL A 133 -10.29 -28.12 -14.80
CA VAL A 133 -10.60 -29.56 -14.83
C VAL A 133 -9.48 -30.25 -15.60
N ARG A 134 -8.73 -31.11 -14.91
CA ARG A 134 -7.80 -32.04 -15.56
C ARG A 134 -8.65 -33.06 -16.30
N ILE A 135 -8.84 -32.86 -17.60
CA ILE A 135 -9.40 -33.87 -18.52
C ILE A 135 -8.26 -34.78 -18.96
#